data_AF-A0A124FYV3-F1
#
_entry.id   AF-A0A124FYV3-F1
#
_cell.length_a   1.000
_cell.length_b   1.000
_cell.length_c   1.000
_cell.angle_alpha   90.00
_cell.angle_beta   90.00
_cell.angle_gamma   90.00
#
_symmetry.space_group_name_H-M   'P 1'
#
loop_
_entity.id
_entity.type
_entity.pdbx_description
1 polymer ?
#
loop_
_entity_poly.entity_id
_entity_poly.type
_entity_poly.pdbx_seq_one_letter_code
_entity_poly.pdbx_strand_id
1 'polypeptide(L)'
;VSKAIIPGSSFTYYFNEDVNQDIFDFMRNYSVKPFMRAYGKYMSSLYDLEEWLKGFCPVCGSYPNMALLEKEEGKRYLSCGWCETKWRFNRLGCPYCLHDESQFFTLEGVDKYRVYFCEKCRGYLKTVDETNAGNEAVDLLWEDINTVQLDFIAMREGFSNQRDGLALNDSEK
;
A
#
# COMPACT_ATOMS: atom_id res chain seq x y z
N VAL A 1 -8.25 47.01 -13.25
CA VAL A 1 -7.68 47.04 -11.90
C VAL A 1 -7.17 45.65 -11.60
N SER A 2 -5.86 45.49 -11.49
CA SER A 2 -5.24 44.20 -11.14
C SER A 2 -5.89 43.68 -9.86
N LYS A 3 -6.31 42.41 -9.84
CA LYS A 3 -6.78 41.75 -8.61
C LYS A 3 -5.58 41.65 -7.67
N ALA A 4 -5.30 42.73 -6.93
CA ALA A 4 -4.27 42.74 -5.91
C ALA A 4 -4.74 41.82 -4.79
N ILE A 5 -3.93 40.82 -4.45
CA ILE A 5 -4.13 39.98 -3.28
C ILE A 5 -4.15 40.93 -2.07
N ILE A 6 -5.25 40.97 -1.32
CA ILE A 6 -5.34 41.78 -0.10
C ILE A 6 -4.53 41.06 0.99
N PRO A 7 -3.43 41.64 1.50
CA PRO A 7 -2.64 41.00 2.56
C PRO A 7 -3.52 40.65 3.76
N GLY A 8 -3.42 39.40 4.25
CA GLY A 8 -4.21 38.91 5.39
C GLY A 8 -5.56 38.26 5.04
N SER A 9 -6.01 38.31 3.79
CA SER A 9 -7.15 37.48 3.35
C SER A 9 -6.69 36.05 3.04
N SER A 10 -7.51 35.06 3.40
CA SER A 10 -7.18 33.64 3.16
C SER A 10 -6.99 33.41 1.66
N PHE A 11 -5.91 32.72 1.28
CA PHE A 11 -5.66 32.35 -0.10
C PHE A 11 -6.84 31.57 -0.72
N THR A 12 -7.53 30.76 0.10
CA THR A 12 -8.72 30.00 -0.31
C THR A 12 -9.88 30.87 -0.78
N TYR A 13 -9.91 32.16 -0.41
CA TYR A 13 -10.94 33.09 -0.88
C TYR A 13 -10.79 33.44 -2.36
N TYR A 14 -9.57 33.39 -2.90
CA TYR A 14 -9.30 33.68 -4.31
C TYR A 14 -9.08 32.42 -5.14
N PHE A 15 -8.91 31.26 -4.49
CA PHE A 15 -8.68 29.99 -5.14
C PHE A 15 -10.03 29.34 -5.49
N ASN A 16 -10.47 29.50 -6.74
CA ASN A 16 -11.71 28.95 -7.27
C ASN A 16 -11.42 28.13 -8.54
N GLU A 17 -10.44 27.23 -8.44
CA GLU A 17 -10.03 26.32 -9.51
C GLU A 17 -10.45 24.90 -9.16
N ASP A 18 -10.95 24.17 -10.16
CA ASP A 18 -11.22 22.74 -10.04
C ASP A 18 -9.89 21.98 -10.08
N VAL A 19 -9.49 21.41 -8.95
CA VAL A 19 -8.28 20.59 -8.85
C VAL A 19 -8.62 19.16 -9.28
N ASN A 20 -7.84 18.61 -10.22
CA ASN A 20 -7.96 17.21 -10.61
C ASN A 20 -7.86 16.27 -9.38
N GLN A 21 -8.76 15.29 -9.29
CA GLN A 21 -8.88 14.43 -8.12
C GLN A 21 -7.61 13.62 -7.84
N ASP A 22 -6.96 13.07 -8.88
CA ASP A 22 -5.73 12.30 -8.72
C ASP A 22 -4.59 13.17 -8.17
N ILE A 23 -4.49 14.42 -8.65
CA ILE A 23 -3.50 15.39 -8.13
C ILE A 23 -3.82 15.74 -6.67
N PHE A 24 -5.10 15.96 -6.34
CA PHE A 24 -5.51 16.24 -4.98
C PHE A 24 -5.19 15.07 -4.04
N ASP A 25 -5.50 13.83 -4.44
CA ASP A 25 -5.22 12.64 -3.64
C ASP A 25 -3.73 12.38 -3.50
N PHE A 26 -2.94 12.58 -4.56
CA PHE A 26 -1.49 12.55 -4.49
C PHE A 26 -0.99 13.58 -3.46
N MET A 27 -1.38 14.84 -3.61
CA MET A 27 -0.96 15.91 -2.69
C MET A 27 -1.39 15.62 -1.26
N ARG A 28 -2.63 15.19 -1.04
CA ARG A 28 -3.16 14.80 0.28
C ARG A 28 -2.31 13.69 0.89
N ASN A 29 -2.11 12.59 0.16
CA ASN A 29 -1.40 11.41 0.65
C ASN A 29 0.05 11.71 1.02
N TYR A 30 0.76 12.48 0.19
CA TYR A 30 2.18 12.77 0.41
C TYR A 30 2.42 13.98 1.34
N SER A 31 1.50 14.95 1.42
CA SER A 31 1.63 16.07 2.37
C SER A 31 1.51 15.62 3.81
N VAL A 32 0.60 14.68 4.11
CA VAL A 32 0.43 14.16 5.49
C VAL A 32 1.36 13.00 5.83
N LYS A 33 2.09 12.47 4.85
CA LYS A 33 2.92 11.27 4.99
C LYS A 33 3.92 11.33 6.15
N PRO A 34 4.69 12.42 6.38
CA PRO A 34 5.62 12.48 7.50
C PRO A 34 4.93 12.39 8.86
N PHE A 35 3.78 13.05 9.00
CA PHE A 35 2.96 12.96 10.21
C PHE A 35 2.41 11.54 10.40
N MET A 36 1.85 10.94 9.35
CA MET A 36 1.29 9.59 9.42
C MET A 36 2.34 8.52 9.71
N ARG A 37 3.58 8.71 9.24
CA ARG A 37 4.73 7.85 9.59
C ARG A 37 5.08 7.95 11.08
N ALA A 38 5.13 9.17 11.62
CA ALA A 38 5.38 9.39 13.04
C ALA A 38 4.24 8.83 13.90
N TYR A 39 2.98 9.07 13.50
CA TYR A 39 1.79 8.52 14.13
C TYR A 39 1.78 6.99 14.09
N GLY A 40 2.09 6.39 12.95
CA GLY A 40 2.24 4.95 12.75
C GLY A 40 3.22 4.32 13.73
N LYS A 41 4.42 4.91 13.85
CA LYS A 41 5.47 4.46 14.78
C LYS A 41 5.03 4.52 16.24
N TYR A 42 4.29 5.57 16.63
CA TYR A 42 3.80 5.71 18.00
C TYR A 42 2.67 4.71 18.28
N MET A 43 1.64 4.70 17.44
CA MET A 43 0.44 3.90 17.64
C MET A 43 0.69 2.40 17.48
N SER A 44 1.64 1.98 16.64
CA SER A 44 1.93 0.57 16.46
C SER A 44 2.38 -0.12 17.75
N SER A 45 2.95 0.63 18.71
CA SER A 45 3.34 0.10 20.02
C SER A 45 2.15 -0.31 20.91
N LEU A 46 0.93 0.12 20.56
CA LEU A 46 -0.29 -0.18 21.30
C LEU A 46 -0.98 -1.46 20.82
N TYR A 47 -0.44 -2.12 19.80
CA TYR A 47 -0.99 -3.33 19.20
C TYR A 47 0.03 -4.46 19.26
N ASP A 48 -0.46 -5.68 19.44
CA ASP A 48 0.34 -6.87 19.15
C ASP A 48 0.35 -7.10 17.62
N LEU A 49 1.43 -6.66 16.99
CA LEU A 49 1.58 -6.73 15.53
C LEU A 49 1.86 -8.16 15.05
N GLU A 50 2.29 -9.07 15.92
CA GLU A 50 2.54 -10.48 15.60
C GLU A 50 1.23 -11.28 15.62
N GLU A 51 0.34 -10.99 16.56
CA GLU A 51 -0.95 -11.69 16.72
C GLU A 51 -2.11 -11.03 15.96
N TRP A 52 -1.87 -9.91 15.26
CA TRP A 52 -2.95 -9.17 14.59
C TRP A 52 -3.67 -10.00 13.51
N LEU A 53 -2.90 -10.62 12.60
CA LEU A 53 -3.36 -11.55 11.56
C LEU A 53 -4.52 -11.07 10.66
N LYS A 54 -4.89 -9.78 10.67
CA LYS A 54 -5.91 -9.22 9.77
C LYS A 54 -5.30 -8.59 8.53
N GLY A 55 -6.13 -8.50 7.49
CA GLY A 55 -5.78 -7.97 6.18
C GLY A 55 -5.63 -6.45 6.09
N PHE A 56 -5.88 -5.71 7.16
CA PHE A 56 -5.83 -4.25 7.20
C PHE A 56 -4.95 -3.75 8.34
N CYS A 57 -4.44 -2.52 8.20
CA CYS A 57 -3.54 -1.92 9.17
C CYS A 57 -4.25 -1.69 10.52
N PRO A 58 -3.67 -2.12 11.65
CA PRO A 58 -4.26 -1.89 12.97
C PRO A 58 -4.31 -0.40 13.36
N VAL A 59 -3.45 0.43 12.77
CA VAL A 59 -3.32 1.86 13.12
C VAL A 59 -4.29 2.75 12.34
N CYS A 60 -4.36 2.60 11.02
CA CYS A 60 -5.14 3.49 10.16
C CYS A 60 -6.27 2.81 9.38
N GLY A 61 -6.39 1.48 9.46
CA GLY A 61 -7.42 0.71 8.76
C GLY A 61 -7.18 0.50 7.26
N SER A 62 -6.15 1.09 6.66
CA SER A 62 -5.85 0.90 5.23
C SER A 62 -5.39 -0.52 4.92
N TYR A 63 -5.65 -0.95 3.68
CA TYR A 63 -5.10 -2.19 3.13
C TYR A 63 -3.58 -2.09 2.91
N PRO A 64 -2.89 -3.25 2.80
CA PRO A 64 -1.45 -3.28 2.57
C PRO A 64 -1.10 -2.81 1.17
N ASN A 65 0.00 -2.07 1.09
CA ASN A 65 0.60 -1.63 -0.17
C ASN A 65 1.61 -2.65 -0.72
N MET A 66 2.37 -3.25 0.19
CA MET A 66 3.41 -4.24 -0.07
C MET A 66 3.38 -5.31 1.02
N ALA A 67 4.00 -6.45 0.74
CA ALA A 67 4.34 -7.44 1.74
C ALA A 67 5.82 -7.80 1.71
N LEU A 68 6.26 -8.45 2.79
CA LEU A 68 7.60 -8.99 2.98
C LEU A 68 7.47 -10.45 3.41
N LEU A 69 8.28 -11.31 2.82
CA LEU A 69 8.52 -12.66 3.31
C LEU A 69 9.88 -12.65 3.98
N GLU A 70 9.87 -12.72 5.29
CA GLU A 70 11.06 -12.71 6.12
C GLU A 70 11.88 -13.99 5.90
N LYS A 71 13.20 -13.83 5.87
CA LYS A 71 14.14 -14.92 5.60
C LYS A 71 14.22 -15.98 6.70
N GLU A 72 14.06 -15.59 7.96
CA GLU A 72 14.37 -16.44 9.12
C GLU A 72 13.33 -17.55 9.31
N GLU A 73 12.07 -17.17 9.51
CA GLU A 73 10.97 -18.10 9.78
C GLU A 73 9.99 -18.20 8.60
N GLY A 74 10.28 -17.52 7.48
CA GLY A 74 9.38 -17.46 6.33
C GLY A 74 8.09 -16.68 6.64
N LYS A 75 8.07 -15.88 7.70
CA LYS A 75 6.90 -15.11 8.12
C LYS A 75 6.54 -14.07 7.06
N ARG A 76 5.25 -13.93 6.80
CA ARG A 76 4.68 -12.87 5.97
C ARG A 76 4.31 -11.67 6.82
N TYR A 77 4.83 -10.51 6.43
CA TYR A 77 4.50 -9.21 6.97
C TYR A 77 3.85 -8.35 5.91
N LEU A 78 2.72 -7.73 6.26
CA LEU A 78 2.05 -6.73 5.46
C LEU A 78 2.57 -5.35 5.84
N SER A 79 2.59 -4.41 4.90
CA SER A 79 3.06 -3.04 5.13
C SER A 79 2.05 -2.01 4.62
N CYS A 80 1.74 -1.05 5.48
CA CYS A 80 0.81 0.04 5.16
C CYS A 80 1.49 1.08 4.26
N GLY A 81 0.89 1.36 3.10
CA GLY A 81 1.35 2.45 2.21
C GLY A 81 1.13 3.84 2.78
N TRP A 82 0.32 4.00 3.84
CA TRP A 82 0.00 5.31 4.43
C TRP A 82 0.81 5.60 5.69
N CYS A 83 0.64 4.82 6.77
CA CYS A 83 1.33 5.04 8.05
C CYS A 83 2.61 4.21 8.24
N GLU A 84 3.01 3.39 7.25
CA GLU A 84 4.21 2.53 7.25
C GLU A 84 4.28 1.46 8.34
N THR A 85 3.21 1.29 9.12
CA THR A 85 3.12 0.18 10.08
C THR A 85 3.24 -1.15 9.33
N LYS A 86 4.10 -2.03 9.84
CA LYS A 86 4.25 -3.41 9.38
C LYS A 86 3.58 -4.33 10.40
N TRP A 87 2.89 -5.38 9.95
CA TRP A 87 2.22 -6.34 10.83
C TRP A 87 2.20 -7.74 10.24
N ARG A 88 2.13 -8.75 11.10
CA ARG A 88 2.09 -10.15 10.73
C ARG A 88 0.74 -10.50 10.11
N PHE A 89 0.77 -11.29 9.05
CA PHE A 89 -0.42 -11.90 8.43
C PHE A 89 -0.17 -13.38 8.14
N ASN A 90 -1.23 -14.14 7.88
CA ASN A 90 -1.08 -15.54 7.50
C ASN A 90 -0.12 -15.70 6.30
N ARG A 91 0.69 -16.76 6.35
CA ARG A 91 1.70 -17.02 5.30
C ARG A 91 1.05 -17.20 3.94
N LEU A 92 -0.11 -17.85 3.93
CA LEU A 92 -0.97 -18.09 2.79
C LEU A 92 -2.25 -17.26 2.93
N GLY A 93 -2.98 -17.16 1.82
CA GLY A 93 -4.25 -16.43 1.76
C GLY A 93 -4.17 -14.99 1.27
N CYS A 94 -5.33 -14.48 0.90
CA CYS A 94 -5.55 -13.14 0.37
C CYS A 94 -5.82 -12.17 1.53
N PRO A 95 -5.03 -11.10 1.70
CA PRO A 95 -5.29 -10.10 2.75
C PRO A 95 -6.55 -9.27 2.47
N TYR A 96 -7.08 -9.27 1.24
CA TYR A 96 -8.23 -8.44 0.87
C TYR A 96 -9.56 -9.13 1.16
N CYS A 97 -9.75 -10.36 0.66
CA CYS A 97 -11.01 -11.10 0.81
C CYS A 97 -10.92 -12.28 1.79
N LEU A 98 -9.77 -12.47 2.44
CA LEU A 98 -9.50 -13.52 3.43
C LEU A 98 -9.76 -14.95 2.92
N HIS A 99 -9.71 -15.15 1.61
CA HIS A 99 -9.68 -16.50 1.05
C HIS A 99 -8.32 -17.14 1.33
N ASP A 100 -8.31 -18.42 1.73
CA ASP A 100 -7.10 -19.11 2.18
C ASP A 100 -6.11 -19.41 1.04
N GLU A 101 -6.58 -19.35 -0.20
CA GLU A 101 -5.74 -19.56 -1.39
C GLU A 101 -5.23 -18.24 -1.96
N SER A 102 -3.93 -18.22 -2.26
CA SER A 102 -3.31 -17.22 -3.13
C SER A 102 -2.28 -17.88 -4.04
N GLN A 103 -2.24 -17.42 -5.27
CA GLN A 103 -1.24 -17.83 -6.26
C GLN A 103 -0.23 -16.70 -6.40
N PHE A 104 0.97 -17.00 -6.91
CA PHE A 104 1.96 -15.97 -7.19
C PHE A 104 2.73 -16.25 -8.47
N PHE A 105 3.25 -15.18 -9.06
CA PHE A 105 4.26 -15.27 -10.12
C PHE A 105 5.50 -14.44 -9.74
N THR A 106 6.61 -14.74 -10.40
CA THR A 106 7.84 -13.93 -10.40
C THR A 106 8.26 -13.73 -11.86
N LEU A 107 9.07 -12.70 -12.13
CA LEU A 107 9.64 -12.50 -13.46
C LEU A 107 11.08 -13.02 -13.47
N GLU A 108 11.46 -13.61 -14.59
CA GLU A 108 12.82 -14.10 -14.79
C GLU A 108 13.84 -12.97 -14.59
N GLY A 109 14.87 -13.23 -13.76
CA GLY A 109 15.92 -12.26 -13.45
C GLY A 109 15.61 -11.29 -12.31
N VAL A 110 14.42 -11.36 -11.68
CA VAL A 110 14.06 -10.55 -10.51
C VAL A 110 13.38 -11.36 -9.40
N ASP A 111 14.01 -12.48 -9.02
CA ASP A 111 13.50 -13.46 -8.04
C ASP A 111 13.23 -12.89 -6.63
N LYS A 112 13.77 -11.70 -6.34
CA LYS A 112 13.48 -10.90 -5.13
C LYS A 112 12.00 -10.53 -5.03
N TYR A 113 11.30 -10.37 -6.15
CA TYR A 113 9.92 -9.92 -6.16
C TYR A 113 8.96 -11.05 -6.54
N ARG A 114 7.87 -11.12 -5.78
CA ARG A 114 6.71 -11.98 -6.08
C ARG A 114 5.48 -11.11 -6.15
N VAL A 115 4.58 -11.44 -7.07
CA VAL A 115 3.25 -10.82 -7.12
C VAL A 115 2.25 -11.89 -6.72
N TYR A 116 1.71 -11.77 -5.51
CA TYR A 116 0.61 -12.64 -5.08
C TYR A 116 -0.68 -12.08 -5.66
N PHE A 117 -1.55 -12.95 -6.18
CA PHE A 117 -2.85 -12.58 -6.70
C PHE A 117 -3.94 -13.53 -6.20
N CYS A 118 -5.18 -13.07 -6.26
CA CYS A 118 -6.35 -13.82 -5.84
C CYS A 118 -7.38 -13.85 -6.96
N GLU A 119 -7.77 -15.05 -7.40
CA GLU A 119 -8.80 -15.21 -8.44
C GLU A 119 -10.19 -14.79 -7.95
N LYS A 120 -10.46 -14.91 -6.65
CA LYS A 120 -11.78 -14.60 -6.08
C LYS A 120 -12.11 -13.10 -6.08
N CYS A 121 -11.19 -12.27 -5.61
CA CYS A 121 -11.40 -10.81 -5.54
C CYS A 121 -10.63 -10.03 -6.61
N ARG A 122 -9.86 -10.71 -7.46
CA ARG A 122 -9.01 -10.12 -8.50
C ARG A 122 -7.98 -9.11 -7.96
N GLY A 123 -7.69 -9.15 -6.65
CA GLY A 123 -6.66 -8.32 -6.02
C GLY A 123 -5.26 -8.91 -6.17
N TYR A 124 -4.24 -8.06 -6.33
CA TYR A 124 -2.84 -8.46 -6.24
C TYR A 124 -2.08 -7.70 -5.16
N LEU A 125 -1.00 -8.29 -4.66
CA LEU A 125 -0.08 -7.70 -3.69
C LEU A 125 1.37 -8.06 -4.02
N LYS A 126 2.15 -7.04 -4.38
CA LYS A 126 3.59 -7.15 -4.54
C LYS A 126 4.25 -7.48 -3.21
N THR A 127 5.20 -8.40 -3.25
CA THR A 127 5.82 -8.99 -2.07
C THR A 127 7.32 -9.15 -2.32
N VAL A 128 8.13 -8.66 -1.39
CA VAL A 128 9.59 -8.90 -1.41
C VAL A 128 9.89 -10.20 -0.68
N ASP A 129 10.69 -11.08 -1.28
CA ASP A 129 11.25 -12.25 -0.62
C ASP A 129 12.66 -11.94 -0.11
N GLU A 130 12.81 -11.82 1.21
CA GLU A 130 14.10 -11.49 1.83
C GLU A 130 15.16 -12.56 1.60
N THR A 131 14.75 -13.82 1.38
CA THR A 131 15.68 -14.91 1.03
C THR A 131 16.48 -14.56 -0.22
N ASN A 132 15.85 -13.84 -1.15
CA ASN A 132 16.41 -13.43 -2.43
C ASN A 132 16.86 -11.95 -2.45
N ALA A 133 16.71 -11.22 -1.33
CA ALA A 133 17.03 -9.78 -1.24
C ALA A 133 18.47 -9.49 -0.78
N GLY A 134 19.24 -10.52 -0.40
CA GLY A 134 20.57 -10.35 0.17
C GLY A 134 20.55 -9.97 1.65
N ASN A 135 21.54 -9.19 2.09
CA ASN A 135 21.67 -8.75 3.50
C ASN A 135 21.36 -7.25 3.70
N GLU A 136 20.89 -6.56 2.67
CA GLU A 136 20.51 -5.15 2.77
C GLU A 136 19.12 -4.99 3.40
N ALA A 137 18.95 -3.93 4.18
CA ALA A 137 17.66 -3.63 4.78
C ALA A 137 16.62 -3.30 3.70
N VAL A 138 15.47 -3.99 3.72
CA VAL A 138 14.40 -3.80 2.74
C VAL A 138 13.47 -2.66 3.17
N ASP A 139 13.53 -1.54 2.43
CA ASP A 139 12.57 -0.44 2.55
C ASP A 139 11.43 -0.61 1.54
N LEU A 140 10.32 -1.19 2.01
CA LEU A 140 9.15 -1.51 1.18
C LEU A 140 8.53 -0.30 0.46
N LEU A 141 8.75 0.93 0.93
CA LEU A 141 8.30 2.13 0.20
C LEU A 141 9.11 2.30 -1.10
N TRP A 142 10.42 2.14 -1.03
CA TRP A 142 11.31 2.18 -2.19
C TRP A 142 11.09 0.99 -3.11
N GLU A 143 10.89 -0.20 -2.55
CA GLU A 143 10.62 -1.40 -3.34
C GLU A 143 9.31 -1.27 -4.14
N ASP A 144 8.29 -0.60 -3.60
CA ASP A 144 7.05 -0.33 -4.33
C ASP A 144 7.32 0.52 -5.59
N ILE A 145 8.11 1.60 -5.45
CA ILE A 145 8.49 2.50 -6.54
C ILE A 145 9.34 1.76 -7.58
N ASN A 146 10.26 0.90 -7.15
CA ASN A 146 11.15 0.14 -8.02
C ASN A 146 10.44 -0.99 -8.79
N THR A 147 9.19 -1.28 -8.44
CA THR A 147 8.43 -2.41 -9.00
C THR A 147 7.16 -1.98 -9.73
N VAL A 148 7.07 -0.72 -10.17
CA VAL A 148 5.93 -0.19 -10.93
C VAL A 148 5.63 -1.02 -12.18
N GLN A 149 6.65 -1.59 -12.84
CA GLN A 149 6.46 -2.51 -13.97
C GLN A 149 5.63 -3.76 -13.62
N LEU A 150 5.70 -4.25 -12.37
CA LEU A 150 4.93 -5.41 -11.93
C LEU A 150 3.44 -5.07 -11.80
N ASP A 151 3.12 -3.84 -11.40
CA ASP A 151 1.74 -3.36 -11.34
C ASP A 151 1.10 -3.37 -12.74
N PHE A 152 1.83 -2.88 -13.76
CA PHE A 152 1.35 -2.91 -15.14
C PHE A 152 1.08 -4.33 -15.66
N ILE A 153 1.95 -5.28 -15.31
CA ILE A 153 1.77 -6.69 -15.72
C ILE A 153 0.53 -7.27 -15.05
N ALA A 154 0.37 -7.10 -13.73
CA ALA A 154 -0.80 -7.58 -13.01
C ALA A 154 -2.10 -6.94 -13.54
N MET A 155 -2.09 -5.64 -13.82
CA MET A 155 -3.23 -4.92 -14.37
C MET A 155 -3.62 -5.40 -15.77
N ARG A 156 -2.64 -5.72 -16.63
CA ARG A 156 -2.90 -6.28 -17.96
C ARG A 156 -3.57 -7.65 -17.90
N GLU A 157 -3.27 -8.45 -16.88
CA GLU A 157 -3.92 -9.73 -16.60
C GLU A 157 -5.28 -9.57 -15.90
N GLY A 158 -5.74 -8.32 -15.69
CA GLY A 158 -7.04 -8.01 -15.11
C GLY A 158 -7.08 -8.11 -13.58
N PHE A 159 -5.95 -7.92 -12.90
CA PHE A 159 -5.89 -7.78 -11.45
C PHE A 159 -5.78 -6.30 -11.04
N SER A 160 -6.31 -5.95 -9.87
CA SER A 160 -6.29 -4.58 -9.35
C SER A 160 -5.56 -4.48 -8.01
N ASN A 161 -4.95 -3.32 -7.77
CA ASN A 161 -4.36 -3.03 -6.48
C ASN A 161 -5.45 -2.50 -5.54
N GLN A 162 -5.65 -3.16 -4.41
CA GLN A 162 -6.72 -2.83 -3.46
C GLN A 162 -6.28 -1.77 -2.43
N ARG A 163 -5.45 -0.80 -2.85
CA ARG A 163 -4.82 0.24 -1.99
C ARG A 163 -5.83 1.11 -1.27
N ASP A 164 -6.89 1.46 -1.97
CA ASP A 164 -8.02 2.22 -1.46
C ASP A 164 -9.22 1.29 -1.51
N GLY A 165 -9.82 0.94 -0.37
CA GLY A 165 -10.98 0.04 -0.27
C GLY A 165 -12.26 0.50 -1.01
N LEU A 166 -12.12 1.37 -2.01
CA LEU A 166 -13.16 1.92 -2.88
C LEU A 166 -13.42 1.05 -4.12
N ALA A 167 -12.51 0.17 -4.52
CA ALA A 167 -12.62 -0.60 -5.77
C ALA A 167 -13.54 -1.83 -5.72
N LEU A 168 -14.31 -2.03 -4.65
CA LEU A 168 -15.26 -3.15 -4.53
C LEU A 168 -16.74 -2.74 -4.62
N ASN A 169 -17.05 -1.45 -4.79
CA ASN A 169 -18.45 -0.97 -4.87
C ASN A 169 -18.93 -0.59 -6.28
N ASP A 170 -18.09 -0.69 -7.32
CA ASP A 170 -18.47 -0.31 -8.69
C ASP A 170 -18.93 -1.49 -9.56
N SER A 171 -19.07 -2.70 -9.00
CA SER A 171 -19.60 -3.88 -9.70
C SER A 171 -21.06 -4.22 -9.38
N GLU A 172 -21.80 -3.34 -8.69
CA GLU A 172 -23.25 -3.45 -8.47
C GLU A 172 -24.06 -2.33 -9.17
N LYS A 173 -23.76 -2.04 -10.44
CA LYS A 173 -24.69 -1.30 -11.33
C LYS A 173 -24.87 -1.99 -12.67
#